data_AF-A0A2N1XHH6-F1
#
_entry.id   AF-A0A2N1XHH6-F1
#
_cell.length_a   1.000
_cell.length_b   1.000
_cell.length_c   1.000
_cell.angle_alpha   90.00
_cell.angle_beta   90.00
_cell.angle_gamma   90.00
#
_symmetry.space_group_name_H-M   'P 1'
#
loop_
_entity.id
_entity.type
_entity.pdbx_description
1 polymer ?
#
loop_
_entity_poly.entity_id
_entity_poly.type
_entity_poly.pdbx_seq_one_letter_code
_entity_poly.pdbx_strand_id
1 'polypeptide(L)'
;MFSEILIIKGHNELTILALFSVLESVLTHNPRGEFDSIGHQIRTKIALVANRSDLEIDYSVFGSTSSDTIWKKLYDLRSKIAHGSEVSFSGPLQVLNDAYLVEKFMFSALRAILRFAVKEPQLVTDLKAV
;
A
#
# COMPACT_ATOMS: atom_id res chain seq x y z
N MET A 1 -7.04 -31.15 -2.34
CA MET A 1 -7.47 -29.95 -3.09
C MET A 1 -7.67 -28.72 -2.18
N PHE A 2 -7.00 -28.64 -1.02
CA PHE A 2 -6.84 -27.40 -0.22
C PHE A 2 -5.53 -27.42 0.60
N SER A 3 -4.56 -28.23 0.18
CA SER A 3 -3.23 -28.31 0.80
C SER A 3 -2.40 -27.04 0.57
N GLU A 4 -2.77 -26.23 -0.44
CA GLU A 4 -2.11 -24.96 -0.75
C GLU A 4 -2.43 -23.86 0.30
N ILE A 5 -3.57 -23.94 0.97
CA ILE A 5 -3.94 -22.98 2.04
C ILE A 5 -3.03 -23.14 3.27
N LEU A 6 -2.52 -24.35 3.51
CA LEU A 6 -1.58 -24.64 4.60
C LEU A 6 -0.13 -24.21 4.28
N ILE A 7 0.14 -23.77 3.04
CA ILE A 7 1.44 -23.27 2.55
C ILE A 7 1.46 -21.72 2.52
N ILE A 8 0.50 -21.04 3.15
CA ILE A 8 0.65 -19.59 3.44
C ILE A 8 1.54 -19.41 4.68
N LYS A 9 2.72 -20.04 4.67
CA LYS A 9 3.85 -19.72 5.53
C LYS A 9 4.96 -19.18 4.62
N GLY A 10 5.02 -17.86 4.50
CA GLY A 10 6.04 -17.17 3.72
C GLY A 10 5.50 -15.85 3.20
N HIS A 11 6.38 -14.86 3.13
CA HIS A 11 6.13 -13.61 2.43
C HIS A 11 5.71 -13.94 1.00
N ASN A 12 4.44 -13.72 0.69
CA ASN A 12 3.84 -14.16 -0.56
C ASN A 12 2.92 -13.10 -1.15
N GLU A 13 2.73 -13.21 -2.46
CA GLU A 13 1.93 -12.28 -3.25
C GLU A 13 0.50 -12.07 -2.70
N LEU A 14 -0.10 -13.11 -2.12
CA LEU A 14 -1.41 -13.04 -1.49
C LEU A 14 -1.43 -12.15 -0.24
N THR A 15 -0.36 -12.20 0.57
CA THR A 15 -0.22 -11.34 1.76
C THR A 15 -0.12 -9.87 1.34
N ILE A 16 0.68 -9.58 0.31
CA ILE A 16 0.77 -8.23 -0.26
C ILE A 16 -0.61 -7.77 -0.74
N LEU A 17 -1.32 -8.58 -1.53
CA LEU A 17 -2.68 -8.24 -1.98
C LEU A 17 -3.63 -7.96 -0.82
N ALA A 18 -3.63 -8.79 0.23
CA ALA A 18 -4.48 -8.61 1.39
C ALA A 18 -4.21 -7.28 2.11
N LEU A 19 -2.93 -6.92 2.29
CA LEU A 19 -2.53 -5.65 2.88
C LEU A 19 -3.02 -4.45 2.05
N PHE A 20 -2.92 -4.56 0.72
CA PHE A 20 -3.48 -3.55 -0.18
C PHE A 20 -5.01 -3.49 -0.13
N SER A 21 -5.71 -4.62 -0.05
CA SER A 21 -7.17 -4.63 0.08
C SER A 21 -7.62 -3.89 1.34
N VAL A 22 -6.92 -4.06 2.47
CA VAL A 22 -7.23 -3.29 3.68
C VAL A 22 -6.93 -1.81 3.47
N LEU A 23 -5.76 -1.46 2.92
CA LEU A 23 -5.40 -0.07 2.62
C LEU A 23 -6.45 0.62 1.73
N GLU A 24 -6.84 -0.04 0.64
CA GLU A 24 -7.85 0.43 -0.30
C GLU A 24 -9.21 0.59 0.39
N SER A 25 -9.62 -0.38 1.21
CA SER A 25 -10.87 -0.32 1.97
C SER A 25 -10.92 0.87 2.94
N VAL A 26 -9.76 1.34 3.42
CA VAL A 26 -9.67 2.45 4.39
C VAL A 26 -9.55 3.79 3.69
N LEU A 27 -8.73 3.92 2.65
CA LEU A 27 -8.38 5.24 2.10
C LEU A 27 -9.01 5.54 0.74
N THR A 28 -9.49 4.55 0.01
CA THR A 28 -9.88 4.73 -1.38
C THR A 28 -11.39 4.67 -1.57
N HIS A 29 -11.82 5.08 -2.75
CA HIS A 29 -13.20 5.03 -3.21
C HIS A 29 -13.24 4.62 -4.67
N ASN A 30 -14.43 4.28 -5.17
CA ASN A 30 -14.61 3.94 -6.58
C ASN A 30 -14.20 5.12 -7.46
N PRO A 31 -13.27 4.92 -8.42
CA PRO A 31 -12.81 5.97 -9.32
C PRO A 31 -13.96 6.69 -10.02
N ARG A 32 -13.91 8.02 -10.02
CA ARG A 32 -14.95 8.88 -10.65
C ARG A 32 -14.55 9.44 -12.02
N GLY A 33 -13.35 9.13 -12.50
CA GLY A 33 -12.85 9.59 -13.81
C GLY A 33 -11.41 9.16 -14.09
N GLU A 34 -10.89 9.58 -15.25
CA GLU A 34 -9.57 9.18 -15.76
C GLU A 34 -8.41 9.56 -14.82
N PHE A 35 -8.54 10.68 -14.09
CA PHE A 35 -7.50 11.18 -13.20
C PHE A 35 -7.63 10.67 -11.74
N ASP A 36 -8.61 9.82 -11.46
CA ASP A 36 -8.95 9.36 -10.11
C ASP A 36 -8.70 7.85 -9.91
N SER A 37 -7.64 7.35 -10.54
CA SER A 37 -7.21 5.96 -10.35
C SER A 37 -6.89 5.68 -8.87
N ILE A 38 -7.14 4.44 -8.41
CA ILE A 38 -6.83 4.01 -7.04
C ILE A 38 -5.36 4.30 -6.66
N GLY A 39 -4.41 4.07 -7.59
CA GLY A 39 -3.00 4.39 -7.37
C GLY A 39 -2.71 5.88 -7.24
N HIS A 40 -3.50 6.76 -7.87
CA HIS A 40 -3.43 8.19 -7.62
C HIS A 40 -4.00 8.53 -6.24
N GLN A 41 -5.18 8.00 -5.90
CA GLN A 41 -5.82 8.20 -4.60
C GLN A 41 -4.93 7.78 -3.43
N ILE A 42 -4.25 6.62 -3.52
CA ILE A 42 -3.34 6.14 -2.48
C ILE A 42 -2.19 7.14 -2.28
N ARG A 43 -1.53 7.58 -3.36
CA ARG A 43 -0.38 8.49 -3.26
C ARG A 43 -0.75 9.84 -2.67
N THR A 44 -1.88 10.41 -3.09
CA THR A 44 -2.34 11.70 -2.58
C THR A 44 -2.85 11.60 -1.15
N LYS A 45 -3.69 10.61 -0.84
CA LYS A 45 -4.31 10.48 0.48
C LYS A 45 -3.33 10.04 1.56
N ILE A 46 -2.36 9.18 1.25
CA ILE A 46 -1.30 8.84 2.22
C ILE A 46 -0.44 10.05 2.54
N ALA A 47 -0.10 10.89 1.56
CA ALA A 47 0.61 12.13 1.84
C ALA A 47 -0.19 13.06 2.77
N LEU A 48 -1.51 13.16 2.58
CA LEU A 48 -2.39 13.93 3.47
C LEU A 48 -2.45 13.35 4.89
N VAL A 49 -2.57 12.02 5.01
CA VAL A 49 -2.54 11.33 6.31
C VAL A 49 -1.21 11.57 7.01
N ALA A 50 -0.09 11.40 6.31
CA ALA A 50 1.25 11.61 6.85
C ALA A 50 1.48 13.07 7.30
N ASN A 51 0.94 14.05 6.59
CA ASN A 51 1.08 15.47 6.95
C ASN A 51 0.21 15.89 8.15
N ARG A 52 -0.93 15.22 8.38
CA ARG A 52 -1.88 15.60 9.46
C ARG A 52 -1.73 14.78 10.72
N SER A 53 -1.05 13.65 10.64
CA SER A 53 -0.88 12.77 11.79
C SER A 53 0.52 12.87 12.34
N ASP A 54 0.67 12.69 13.66
CA ASP A 54 1.96 12.40 14.30
C ASP A 54 2.51 11.00 13.90
N LEU A 55 2.00 10.40 12.82
CA LEU A 55 2.43 9.08 12.36
C LEU A 55 3.56 9.23 11.36
N GLU A 56 4.75 8.93 11.84
CA GLU A 56 5.90 8.74 10.97
C GLU A 56 5.81 7.35 10.33
N ILE A 57 5.43 7.32 9.05
CA ILE A 57 5.70 6.16 8.21
C ILE A 57 7.21 6.17 7.92
N ASP A 58 7.92 5.15 8.40
CA ASP A 58 9.35 5.02 8.18
C ASP A 58 9.66 4.57 6.74
N TYR A 59 9.99 5.55 5.89
CA TYR A 59 10.43 5.30 4.50
C TYR A 59 11.93 5.01 4.39
N SER A 60 12.72 5.15 5.47
CA SER A 60 14.19 5.03 5.42
C SER A 60 14.65 3.62 5.04
N VAL A 61 13.77 2.61 5.22
CA VAL A 61 13.97 1.23 4.76
C VAL A 61 14.19 1.13 3.24
N PHE A 62 13.76 2.12 2.47
CA PHE A 62 13.95 2.23 1.01
C PHE A 62 15.04 3.26 0.63
N GLY A 63 15.92 3.61 1.57
CA GLY A 63 17.01 4.55 1.37
C GLY A 63 16.53 5.99 1.17
N SER A 64 17.10 6.68 0.19
CA SER A 64 16.79 8.09 -0.13
C SER A 64 15.63 8.27 -1.11
N THR A 65 14.86 7.21 -1.37
CA THR A 65 13.73 7.25 -2.32
C THR A 65 12.58 8.09 -1.75
N SER A 66 11.98 8.94 -2.58
CA SER A 66 10.81 9.73 -2.16
C SER A 66 9.58 8.85 -1.87
N SER A 67 8.77 9.25 -0.90
CA SER A 67 7.53 8.54 -0.53
C SER A 67 6.57 8.37 -1.71
N ASP A 68 6.39 9.38 -2.57
CA ASP A 68 5.57 9.26 -3.78
C ASP A 68 6.07 8.16 -4.73
N THR A 69 7.39 8.09 -4.93
CA THR A 69 7.99 7.04 -5.77
C THR A 69 7.78 5.67 -5.14
N ILE A 70 7.99 5.54 -3.84
CA ILE A 70 7.77 4.29 -3.09
C ILE A 70 6.32 3.83 -3.25
N TRP A 71 5.34 4.68 -2.97
CA TRP A 71 3.92 4.34 -3.12
C TRP A 71 3.52 4.02 -4.56
N LYS A 72 4.08 4.73 -5.54
CA LYS A 72 3.90 4.41 -6.96
C LYS A 72 4.38 2.99 -7.26
N LYS A 73 5.59 2.63 -6.82
CA LYS A 73 6.16 1.29 -7.06
C LYS A 73 5.44 0.19 -6.29
N LEU A 74 5.03 0.46 -5.06
CA LEU A 74 4.20 -0.42 -4.26
C LEU A 74 2.87 -0.72 -4.98
N TYR A 75 2.22 0.29 -5.56
CA TYR A 75 0.99 0.08 -6.31
C TYR A 75 1.23 -0.61 -7.66
N ASP A 76 2.34 -0.33 -8.35
CA ASP A 76 2.76 -1.06 -9.55
C ASP A 76 2.95 -2.56 -9.25
N LEU A 77 3.59 -2.89 -8.12
CA LEU A 77 3.77 -4.26 -7.63
C LEU A 77 2.41 -4.93 -7.38
N ARG A 78 1.50 -4.29 -6.64
CA ARG A 78 0.14 -4.78 -6.41
C ARG A 78 -0.59 -5.07 -7.72
N SER A 79 -0.51 -4.15 -8.67
CA SER A 79 -1.14 -4.28 -9.99
C SER A 79 -0.61 -5.50 -10.75
N LYS A 80 0.71 -5.68 -10.79
CA LYS A 80 1.35 -6.86 -11.40
C LYS A 80 0.86 -8.16 -10.78
N ILE A 81 0.85 -8.25 -9.44
CA ILE A 81 0.37 -9.42 -8.71
C ILE A 81 -1.10 -9.70 -9.07
N ALA A 82 -1.97 -8.69 -9.01
CA ALA A 82 -3.40 -8.84 -9.29
C ALA A 82 -3.69 -9.31 -10.73
N HIS A 83 -2.83 -8.96 -11.69
CA HIS A 83 -2.92 -9.41 -13.07
C HIS A 83 -2.18 -10.72 -13.36
N GLY A 84 -1.62 -11.38 -12.34
CA GLY A 84 -0.85 -12.62 -12.50
C GLY A 84 0.43 -12.43 -13.34
N SER A 85 0.96 -11.21 -13.38
CA SER A 85 2.21 -10.91 -14.07
C SER A 85 3.41 -11.38 -13.25
N GLU A 86 4.49 -11.75 -13.92
CA GLU A 86 5.74 -12.10 -13.24
C GLU A 86 6.28 -10.91 -12.45
N VAL A 87 6.51 -11.14 -11.15
CA VAL A 87 7.08 -10.15 -10.24
C VAL A 87 8.58 -10.38 -10.10
N SER A 88 9.35 -9.35 -10.44
CA SER A 88 10.79 -9.31 -10.15
C SER A 88 11.11 -7.99 -9.46
N PHE A 89 11.86 -8.07 -8.36
CA PHE A 89 12.42 -6.91 -7.65
C PHE A 89 13.72 -6.42 -8.32
N SER A 90 13.78 -6.52 -9.64
CA SER A 90 14.80 -5.94 -10.48
C SER A 90 14.20 -4.84 -11.35
N GLY A 91 15.06 -3.98 -11.91
CA GLY A 91 14.63 -2.91 -12.80
C GLY A 91 13.58 -1.99 -12.14
N PRO A 92 12.35 -1.85 -12.70
CA PRO A 92 11.37 -0.89 -12.20
C PRO A 92 10.95 -1.04 -10.73
N LEU A 93 11.06 -2.25 -10.14
CA LEU A 93 10.70 -2.52 -8.75
C LEU A 93 11.91 -2.69 -7.82
N GLN A 94 13.13 -2.48 -8.32
CA GLN A 94 14.37 -2.65 -7.54
C GLN A 94 14.38 -1.84 -6.24
N VAL A 95 13.73 -0.67 -6.25
CA VAL A 95 13.63 0.19 -5.07
C VAL A 95 12.89 -0.45 -3.89
N LEU A 96 12.04 -1.44 -4.16
CA LEU A 96 11.29 -2.17 -3.13
C LEU A 96 12.11 -3.32 -2.50
N ASN A 97 13.29 -3.62 -3.07
CA ASN A 97 14.24 -4.64 -2.63
C ASN A 97 13.73 -6.09 -2.73
N ASP A 98 12.77 -6.48 -1.89
CA ASP A 98 12.21 -7.82 -1.86
C ASP A 98 10.80 -7.81 -1.25
N ALA A 99 10.11 -8.96 -1.36
CA ALA A 99 8.75 -9.11 -0.84
C ALA A 99 8.69 -8.99 0.69
N TYR A 100 9.73 -9.41 1.41
CA TYR A 100 9.79 -9.33 2.86
C TYR A 100 9.79 -7.88 3.35
N LEU A 101 10.63 -7.04 2.74
CA LEU A 101 10.74 -5.63 3.06
C LEU A 101 9.44 -4.90 2.74
N VAL A 102 8.82 -5.21 1.60
CA VAL A 102 7.50 -4.68 1.21
C VAL A 102 6.46 -5.03 2.26
N GLU A 103 6.34 -6.30 2.64
CA GLU A 103 5.34 -6.72 3.62
C GLU A 103 5.57 -6.06 4.98
N LYS A 104 6.82 -6.06 5.47
CA LYS A 104 7.19 -5.43 6.74
C LYS A 104 6.85 -3.94 6.74
N PHE A 105 7.18 -3.24 5.66
CA PHE A 105 6.83 -1.84 5.48
C PHE A 105 5.30 -1.64 5.45
N MET A 106 4.58 -2.41 4.62
CA MET A 106 3.13 -2.32 4.46
C MET A 106 2.39 -2.59 5.78
N PHE A 107 2.83 -3.56 6.59
CA PHE A 107 2.29 -3.78 7.93
C PHE A 107 2.48 -2.57 8.84
N SER A 108 3.67 -1.98 8.85
CA SER A 108 3.97 -0.80 9.66
C SER A 108 3.12 0.41 9.22
N ALA A 109 3.11 0.70 7.92
CA ALA A 109 2.33 1.78 7.33
C ALA A 109 0.83 1.61 7.55
N LEU A 110 0.30 0.40 7.36
CA LEU A 110 -1.12 0.12 7.57
C LEU A 110 -1.51 0.25 9.04
N ARG A 111 -0.66 -0.21 9.97
CA ARG A 111 -0.89 -0.01 11.41
C ARG A 111 -0.97 1.47 11.76
N ALA A 112 -0.10 2.29 11.17
CA ALA A 112 -0.16 3.74 11.32
C ALA A 112 -1.49 4.29 10.78
N ILE A 113 -1.83 4.00 9.53
CA ILE A 113 -3.05 4.47 8.87
C ILE A 113 -4.33 4.04 9.63
N LEU A 114 -4.38 2.80 10.13
CA LEU A 114 -5.52 2.33 10.91
C LEU A 114 -5.65 3.06 12.26
N ARG A 115 -4.53 3.35 12.92
CA ARG A 115 -4.54 4.18 14.14
C ARG A 115 -5.04 5.58 13.85
N PHE A 116 -4.63 6.17 12.72
CA PHE A 116 -5.17 7.45 12.27
C PHE A 116 -6.67 7.37 12.04
N ALA A 117 -7.14 6.35 11.32
CA ALA A 117 -8.55 6.16 11.02
C ALA A 117 -9.43 6.03 12.27
N VAL A 118 -8.90 5.44 13.34
CA VAL A 118 -9.61 5.37 14.63
C VAL A 118 -9.58 6.71 15.37
N LYS A 119 -8.50 7.48 15.28
CA LYS A 119 -8.38 8.80 15.92
C LYS A 119 -9.19 9.88 15.22
N GLU A 120 -9.21 9.86 13.89
CA GLU A 120 -9.88 10.87 13.04
C GLU A 120 -10.83 10.21 12.01
N PRO A 121 -11.89 9.53 12.48
CA PRO A 121 -12.77 8.76 11.59
C PRO A 121 -13.52 9.64 10.59
N GLN A 122 -13.90 10.87 10.98
CA GLN A 122 -14.57 11.80 10.07
C GLN A 122 -13.67 12.18 8.90
N LEU A 123 -12.38 12.44 9.17
CA LEU A 123 -11.44 12.80 8.12
C LEU A 123 -11.22 11.65 7.14
N VAL A 124 -11.25 10.39 7.60
CA VAL A 124 -11.19 9.24 6.68
C VAL A 124 -12.45 9.15 5.81
N THR A 125 -13.63 9.41 6.38
CA THR A 125 -14.88 9.53 5.60
C THR A 125 -14.77 10.63 4.55
N ASP A 126 -14.27 11.81 4.94
CA ASP A 126 -14.09 12.95 4.05
C ASP A 126 -13.08 12.64 2.96
N LEU A 127 -11.96 11.98 3.28
CA LEU A 127 -10.97 11.53 2.31
C LEU A 127 -11.58 10.61 1.25
N LYS A 128 -12.58 9.78 1.58
CA LYS A 128 -13.29 8.95 0.59
C LYS A 128 -14.34 9.72 -0.22
N ALA A 129 -14.78 10.87 0.29
CA ALA A 129 -15.72 11.73 -0.41
C ALA A 129 -15.05 12.54 -1.52
N VAL A 130 -13.73 12.75 -1.43
CA VAL A 130 -12.92 13.46 -2.44
C VAL A 130 -12.29 12.50 -3.45
#